data_AF-A0A7Z9CEV9-F1
#
_entry.id   AF-A0A7Z9CEV9-F1
#
_cell.length_a   1.000
_cell.length_b   1.000
_cell.length_c   1.000
_cell.angle_alpha   90.00
_cell.angle_beta   90.00
_cell.angle_gamma   90.00
#
_symmetry.space_group_name_H-M   'P 1'
#
loop_
_entity.id
_entity.type
_entity.pdbx_description
1 polymer ?
#
loop_
_entity_poly.entity_id
_entity_poly.type
_entity_poly.pdbx_seq_one_letter_code
_entity_poly.pdbx_strand_id
1 'polypeptide(L)'
;MKKIFFVLIFGLSLGAKAQYGTLLRTLERLEKRRGLVQSPIDIQWDGRKFIHIQVSPEGIVEKKILSFDKDKVTLMEVYDDEKNGKITTNLFHGDFVFTRKNILNVRMTYMEKKQMSIPQSLTFLLNQQDDVYYLIESVSKQKWIDQEAITRKNKSKNKK
;
A
#
# COMPACT_ATOMS: atom_id res chain seq x y z
N MET A 1 -53.81 25.37 17.06
CA MET A 1 -52.62 25.57 16.18
C MET A 1 -51.26 25.37 16.87
N LYS A 2 -51.12 25.44 18.21
CA LYS A 2 -49.81 25.27 18.90
C LYS A 2 -49.23 23.83 18.90
N LYS A 3 -50.02 22.79 18.59
CA LYS A 3 -49.59 21.38 18.63
C LYS A 3 -48.85 20.91 17.38
N ILE A 4 -49.06 21.56 16.22
CA ILE A 4 -48.43 21.19 14.93
C ILE A 4 -46.99 21.71 14.85
N PHE A 5 -46.70 22.83 15.50
CA PHE A 5 -45.37 23.44 15.51
C PHE A 5 -44.31 22.59 16.22
N PHE A 6 -44.70 21.88 17.29
CA PHE A 6 -43.79 20.99 18.02
C PHE A 6 -43.41 19.74 17.23
N VAL A 7 -44.32 19.20 16.40
CA VAL A 7 -44.04 18.01 15.57
C VAL A 7 -43.07 18.35 14.44
N LEU A 8 -43.16 19.55 13.86
CA LEU A 8 -42.25 20.00 12.80
C LEU A 8 -40.81 20.19 13.32
N ILE A 9 -40.66 20.73 14.55
CA ILE A 9 -39.35 20.94 15.19
C ILE A 9 -38.72 19.61 15.62
N PHE A 10 -39.53 18.65 16.10
CA PHE A 10 -39.03 17.31 16.47
C PHE A 10 -38.69 16.44 15.25
N GLY A 11 -39.37 16.63 14.11
CA GLY A 11 -39.04 15.95 12.85
C GLY A 11 -37.72 16.42 12.25
N LEU A 12 -37.37 17.70 12.40
CA LEU A 12 -36.10 18.27 11.94
C LEU A 12 -34.89 17.79 12.74
N SER A 13 -35.04 17.54 14.06
CA SER A 13 -33.95 17.04 14.91
C SER A 13 -33.58 15.57 14.64
N LEU A 14 -34.53 14.77 14.13
CA LEU A 14 -34.30 13.38 13.73
C LEU A 14 -33.56 13.27 12.38
N GLY A 15 -33.79 14.20 11.44
CA GLY A 15 -33.10 14.25 10.14
C GLY A 15 -31.64 14.68 10.23
N ALA A 16 -31.29 15.53 11.20
CA ALA A 16 -29.92 16.00 11.40
C ALA A 16 -28.96 14.84 11.73
N LYS A 17 -29.35 13.88 12.59
CA LYS A 17 -28.50 12.74 12.98
C LYS A 17 -28.14 11.82 11.81
N ALA A 18 -29.03 11.64 10.84
CA ALA A 18 -28.77 10.83 9.65
C ALA A 18 -27.75 11.50 8.69
N GLN A 19 -27.77 12.83 8.61
CA GLN A 19 -26.80 13.60 7.83
C GLN A 19 -25.40 13.56 8.46
N TYR A 20 -25.30 13.65 9.79
CA TYR A 20 -24.01 13.50 10.50
C TYR A 20 -23.37 12.13 10.25
N GLY A 21 -24.15 11.05 10.24
CA GLY A 21 -23.62 9.71 9.95
C GLY A 21 -23.03 9.58 8.54
N THR A 22 -23.65 10.21 7.55
CA THR A 22 -23.15 10.23 6.16
C THR A 22 -21.89 11.09 6.01
N LEU A 23 -21.85 12.24 6.69
CA LEU A 23 -20.68 13.10 6.78
C LEU A 23 -19.49 12.38 7.42
N LEU A 24 -19.71 11.72 8.55
CA LEU A 24 -18.66 10.96 9.25
C LEU A 24 -18.10 9.84 8.37
N ARG A 25 -18.97 9.07 7.71
CA ARG A 25 -18.56 8.01 6.78
C ARG A 25 -17.78 8.55 5.57
N THR A 26 -18.16 9.73 5.09
CA THR A 26 -17.45 10.38 3.97
C THR A 26 -16.09 10.88 4.42
N LEU A 27 -16.01 11.50 5.59
CA LEU A 27 -14.76 11.94 6.20
C LEU A 27 -13.83 10.74 6.46
N GLU A 28 -14.35 9.68 7.09
CA GLU A 28 -13.60 8.44 7.35
C GLU A 28 -13.10 7.81 6.04
N ARG A 29 -13.91 7.81 4.98
CA ARG A 29 -13.50 7.32 3.66
C ARG A 29 -12.41 8.20 3.03
N LEU A 30 -12.51 9.52 3.18
CA LEU A 30 -11.50 10.46 2.69
C LEU A 30 -10.21 10.35 3.49
N GLU A 31 -10.28 10.18 4.81
CA GLU A 31 -9.14 9.95 5.69
C GLU A 31 -8.47 8.61 5.39
N LYS A 32 -9.24 7.52 5.21
CA LYS A 32 -8.71 6.22 4.74
C LYS A 32 -8.02 6.35 3.39
N ARG A 33 -8.63 7.05 2.42
CA ARG A 33 -8.01 7.31 1.11
C ARG A 33 -6.75 8.17 1.19
N ARG A 34 -6.69 9.09 2.14
CA ARG A 34 -5.49 9.91 2.43
C ARG A 34 -4.47 9.18 3.31
N GLY A 35 -4.75 7.94 3.75
CA GLY A 35 -3.87 7.16 4.61
C GLY A 35 -3.72 7.72 6.03
N LEU A 36 -4.68 8.53 6.48
CA LEU A 36 -4.66 9.16 7.80
C LEU A 36 -5.27 8.27 8.90
N VAL A 37 -6.13 7.32 8.54
CA VAL A 37 -6.71 6.37 9.50
C VAL A 37 -5.71 5.25 9.81
N GLN A 38 -5.07 5.36 10.96
CA GLN A 38 -4.12 4.40 11.51
C GLN A 38 -4.84 3.38 12.42
N SER A 39 -5.69 2.52 11.85
CA SER A 39 -6.05 1.30 12.59
C SER A 39 -4.87 0.33 12.57
N PRO A 40 -4.63 -0.47 13.62
CA PRO A 40 -3.72 -1.61 13.53
C PRO A 40 -4.08 -2.46 12.32
N ILE A 41 -3.17 -2.55 11.35
CA ILE A 41 -3.33 -3.45 10.21
C ILE A 41 -2.64 -4.74 10.60
N ASP A 42 -3.43 -5.73 11.00
CA ASP A 42 -2.94 -7.08 11.25
C ASP A 42 -2.86 -7.82 9.91
N ILE A 43 -1.64 -8.16 9.51
CA ILE A 43 -1.34 -8.78 8.22
C ILE A 43 -0.26 -9.84 8.42
N GLN A 44 -0.49 -11.03 7.88
CA GLN A 44 0.51 -12.09 7.83
C GLN A 44 1.54 -11.75 6.75
N TRP A 45 2.78 -11.47 7.13
CA TRP A 45 3.83 -11.02 6.20
C TRP A 45 4.50 -12.14 5.43
N ASP A 46 4.60 -13.31 6.03
CA ASP A 46 5.34 -14.43 5.46
C ASP A 46 4.77 -14.83 4.09
N GLY A 47 5.64 -14.91 3.09
CA GLY A 47 5.27 -15.21 1.70
C GLY A 47 4.65 -14.04 0.92
N ARG A 48 4.39 -12.89 1.54
CA ARG A 48 3.82 -11.73 0.82
C ARG A 48 4.85 -11.06 -0.08
N LYS A 49 4.34 -10.49 -1.17
CA LYS A 49 5.12 -9.77 -2.17
C LYS A 49 4.44 -8.46 -2.52
N PHE A 50 5.20 -7.38 -2.52
CA PHE A 50 4.74 -6.06 -2.94
C PHE A 50 5.48 -5.64 -4.20
N ILE A 51 4.74 -5.15 -5.19
CA ILE A 51 5.26 -4.83 -6.52
C ILE A 51 5.07 -3.35 -6.79
N HIS A 52 6.14 -2.71 -7.26
CA HIS A 52 6.11 -1.39 -7.87
C HIS A 52 6.59 -1.50 -9.32
N ILE A 53 5.89 -0.83 -10.24
CA ILE A 53 6.25 -0.78 -11.66
C ILE A 53 6.21 0.68 -12.07
N GLN A 54 7.28 1.13 -12.70
CA GLN A 54 7.41 2.45 -13.29
C GLN A 54 7.84 2.27 -14.75
N VAL A 55 7.25 3.07 -15.64
CA VAL A 55 7.63 3.10 -17.06
C VAL A 55 8.09 4.51 -17.38
N SER A 56 9.29 4.65 -17.92
CA SER A 56 9.84 5.94 -18.33
C SER A 56 9.17 6.45 -19.61
N PRO A 57 9.22 7.76 -19.90
CA PRO A 57 8.74 8.31 -21.18
C PRO A 57 9.41 7.65 -22.40
N GLU A 58 10.64 7.18 -22.23
CA GLU A 58 11.42 6.51 -23.26
C GLU A 58 11.08 5.02 -23.41
N GLY A 59 10.16 4.49 -22.61
CA GLY A 59 9.74 3.08 -22.65
C GLY A 59 10.55 2.14 -21.76
N ILE A 60 11.46 2.66 -20.91
CA ILE A 60 12.24 1.84 -19.99
C ILE A 60 11.34 1.40 -18.83
N VAL A 61 11.26 0.11 -18.55
CA VAL A 61 10.45 -0.44 -17.46
C VAL A 61 11.32 -0.76 -16.26
N GLU A 62 11.01 -0.15 -15.12
CA GLU A 62 11.60 -0.49 -13.83
C GLU A 62 10.56 -1.22 -12.97
N LYS A 63 10.85 -2.47 -12.63
CA LYS A 63 10.00 -3.30 -11.77
C LYS A 63 10.75 -3.63 -10.49
N LYS A 64 10.15 -3.29 -9.36
CA LYS A 64 10.65 -3.64 -8.04
C LYS A 64 9.71 -4.61 -7.35
N ILE A 65 10.27 -5.66 -6.77
CA ILE A 65 9.53 -6.68 -6.02
C ILE A 65 10.16 -6.82 -4.65
N LEU A 66 9.39 -6.51 -3.62
CA LEU A 66 9.76 -6.70 -2.22
C LEU A 66 9.08 -7.97 -1.70
N SER A 67 9.87 -8.99 -1.36
CA SER A 67 9.38 -10.29 -0.89
C SER A 67 9.77 -10.50 0.57
N PHE A 68 8.81 -10.98 1.37
CA PHE A 68 9.00 -11.26 2.79
C PHE A 68 8.99 -12.76 3.05
N ASP A 69 9.97 -13.24 3.81
CA ASP A 69 10.08 -14.64 4.24
C ASP A 69 10.54 -14.63 5.71
N LYS A 70 9.63 -14.98 6.62
CA LYS A 70 9.83 -14.90 8.08
C LYS A 70 10.35 -13.53 8.53
N ASP A 71 11.62 -13.43 8.93
CA ASP A 71 12.31 -12.22 9.40
C ASP A 71 13.23 -11.61 8.33
N LYS A 72 13.22 -12.15 7.11
CA LYS A 72 14.05 -11.71 5.98
C LYS A 72 13.22 -11.02 4.92
N VAL A 73 13.90 -10.14 4.19
CA VAL A 73 13.33 -9.44 3.06
C VAL A 73 14.29 -9.48 1.88
N THR A 74 13.72 -9.67 0.70
CA THR A 74 14.46 -9.65 -0.57
C THR A 74 13.86 -8.59 -1.47
N LEU A 75 14.69 -7.71 -2.00
CA LEU A 75 14.31 -6.74 -3.03
C LEU A 75 14.93 -7.17 -4.35
N MET A 76 14.08 -7.43 -5.34
CA MET A 76 14.48 -7.64 -6.72
C MET A 76 14.15 -6.38 -7.52
N GLU A 77 15.14 -5.83 -8.20
CA GLU A 77 14.95 -4.74 -9.16
C GLU A 77 15.27 -5.25 -10.55
N VAL A 78 14.30 -5.12 -11.47
CA VAL A 78 14.45 -5.48 -12.88
C VAL A 78 14.33 -4.21 -13.70
N TYR A 79 15.35 -3.94 -14.50
CA TYR A 79 15.36 -2.85 -15.47
C TYR A 79 15.31 -3.45 -16.86
N ASP A 80 14.28 -3.11 -17.62
CA ASP A 80 14.09 -3.56 -19.00
C ASP A 80 14.16 -2.33 -19.92
N ASP A 81 15.23 -2.27 -20.70
CA ASP A 81 15.42 -1.27 -21.75
C ASP A 81 15.10 -1.90 -23.10
N GLU A 82 13.83 -1.83 -23.51
CA GLU A 82 13.35 -2.39 -24.77
C GLU A 82 14.08 -1.82 -26.00
N LYS A 83 14.57 -0.57 -25.92
CA LYS A 83 15.30 0.06 -27.04
C LYS A 83 16.67 -0.54 -27.25
N ASN A 84 17.34 -0.92 -26.16
CA ASN A 84 18.68 -1.49 -26.20
C ASN A 84 18.69 -3.03 -26.06
N GLY A 85 17.51 -3.65 -25.89
CA GLY A 85 17.35 -5.09 -25.67
C GLY A 85 18.03 -5.60 -24.39
N LYS A 86 18.30 -4.71 -23.43
CA LYS A 86 19.10 -5.01 -22.25
C LYS A 86 18.20 -5.11 -21.04
N ILE A 87 18.18 -6.31 -20.44
CA ILE A 87 17.53 -6.55 -19.14
C ILE A 87 18.62 -6.69 -18.09
N THR A 88 18.56 -5.88 -17.03
CA THR A 88 19.40 -6.06 -15.84
C THR A 88 18.54 -6.43 -14.64
N THR A 89 19.09 -7.24 -13.75
CA THR A 89 18.42 -7.66 -12.53
C THR A 89 19.38 -7.53 -11.36
N ASN A 90 18.96 -6.80 -10.33
CA ASN A 90 19.68 -6.68 -9.08
C ASN A 90 18.89 -7.39 -7.99
N LEU A 91 19.61 -8.11 -7.12
CA LEU A 91 19.00 -8.83 -6.00
C LEU A 91 19.64 -8.42 -4.68
N PHE A 92 18.84 -7.80 -3.83
CA PHE A 92 19.21 -7.34 -2.51
C PHE A 92 18.56 -8.18 -1.43
N HIS A 93 19.27 -8.42 -0.34
CA HIS A 93 18.78 -9.17 0.81
C HIS A 93 19.04 -8.40 2.10
N GLY A 94 18.15 -8.60 3.05
CA GLY A 94 18.19 -7.88 4.31
C GLY A 94 17.18 -8.38 5.33
N ASP A 95 16.94 -7.53 6.30
CA ASP A 95 15.99 -7.70 7.39
C ASP A 95 14.95 -6.59 7.37
N PHE A 96 13.86 -6.81 8.10
CA PHE A 96 12.81 -5.81 8.24
C PHE A 96 12.26 -5.79 9.67
N VAL A 97 11.75 -4.63 10.06
CA VAL A 97 11.14 -4.43 11.38
C VAL A 97 9.95 -3.49 11.27
N PHE A 98 8.90 -3.80 12.01
CA PHE A 98 7.76 -2.92 12.16
C PHE A 98 7.98 -1.95 13.32
N THR A 99 7.85 -0.66 13.03
CA THR A 99 7.68 0.37 14.06
C THR A 99 6.23 0.83 14.06
N ARG A 100 5.67 1.09 15.24
CA ARG A 100 4.33 1.69 15.40
C ARG A 100 3.22 1.01 14.56
N LYS A 101 3.03 -0.32 14.62
CA LYS A 101 1.95 -1.12 13.97
C LYS A 101 1.70 -0.95 12.44
N ASN A 102 2.23 0.06 11.76
CA ASN A 102 2.01 0.34 10.35
C ASN A 102 3.21 0.95 9.63
N ILE A 103 4.35 1.16 10.29
CA ILE A 103 5.58 1.60 9.65
C ILE A 103 6.49 0.39 9.49
N LEU A 104 6.84 0.07 8.26
CA LEU A 104 7.77 -0.99 7.92
C LEU A 104 9.13 -0.37 7.60
N ASN A 105 10.17 -0.78 8.31
CA ASN A 105 11.54 -0.41 7.98
C ASN A 105 12.25 -1.64 7.43
N VAL A 106 12.91 -1.47 6.29
CA VAL A 106 13.61 -2.50 5.55
C VAL A 106 15.05 -2.06 5.41
N ARG A 107 15.99 -2.95 5.71
CA ARG A 107 17.42 -2.68 5.61
C ARG A 107 18.10 -3.76 4.78
N MET A 108 18.55 -3.40 3.60
CA MET A 108 19.30 -4.27 2.70
C MET A 108 20.78 -4.19 3.02
N THR A 109 21.39 -5.34 3.30
CA THR A 109 22.81 -5.45 3.70
C THR A 109 23.64 -6.28 2.73
N TYR A 110 23.00 -7.03 1.83
CA TYR A 110 23.68 -7.83 0.82
C TYR A 110 23.11 -7.53 -0.58
N MET A 111 23.99 -7.50 -1.58
CA MET A 111 23.66 -7.48 -3.00
C MET A 111 24.37 -8.66 -3.68
N GLU A 112 23.63 -9.49 -4.41
CA GLU A 112 24.19 -10.67 -5.11
C GLU A 112 25.08 -11.56 -4.21
N LYS A 113 24.65 -11.78 -2.95
CA LYS A 113 25.37 -12.55 -1.92
C LYS A 113 26.65 -11.90 -1.39
N LYS A 114 26.99 -10.68 -1.80
CA LYS A 114 28.11 -9.89 -1.26
C LYS A 114 27.60 -8.84 -0.29
N GLN A 115 28.28 -8.68 0.84
CA GLN A 115 27.93 -7.65 1.81
C GLN A 115 28.19 -6.26 1.23
N MET A 116 27.22 -5.36 1.38
CA MET A 116 27.31 -3.98 0.95
C MET A 116 28.13 -3.17 1.97
N SER A 117 28.98 -2.27 1.48
CA SER A 117 29.71 -1.31 2.33
C SER A 117 28.76 -0.32 3.01
N ILE A 118 27.70 0.08 2.30
CA ILE A 118 26.67 0.99 2.79
C ILE A 118 25.32 0.29 2.63
N PRO A 119 24.63 -0.08 3.72
CA PRO A 119 23.30 -0.67 3.65
C PRO A 119 22.27 0.30 3.06
N GLN A 120 21.38 -0.20 2.21
CA GLN A 120 20.24 0.57 1.71
C GLN A 120 19.06 0.43 2.68
N SER A 121 18.41 1.52 3.05
CA SER A 121 17.25 1.51 3.94
C SER A 121 16.03 2.07 3.23
N LEU A 122 14.89 1.38 3.37
CA LEU A 122 13.60 1.81 2.85
C LEU A 122 12.60 1.83 4.01
N THR A 123 11.86 2.91 4.15
CA THR A 123 10.78 3.02 5.13
C THR A 123 9.46 3.12 4.39
N PHE A 124 8.50 2.29 4.76
CA PHE A 124 7.18 2.26 4.17
C PHE A 124 6.10 2.53 5.21
N LEU A 125 5.08 3.25 4.77
CA LEU A 125 3.79 3.28 5.45
C LEU A 125 2.93 2.15 4.88
N LEU A 126 2.51 1.21 5.72
CA LEU A 126 1.49 0.24 5.38
C LEU A 126 0.12 0.91 5.42
N ASN A 127 -0.61 0.72 4.34
CA ASN A 127 -1.98 1.20 4.21
C ASN A 127 -2.86 0.08 3.63
N GLN A 128 -4.14 0.14 3.93
CA GLN A 128 -5.14 -0.77 3.37
C GLN A 128 -6.26 0.06 2.76
N GLN A 129 -6.59 -0.24 1.51
CA GLN A 129 -7.78 0.30 0.86
C GLN A 129 -8.59 -0.87 0.30
N ASP A 130 -9.85 -0.95 0.74
CA ASP A 130 -10.71 -2.11 0.50
C ASP A 130 -10.00 -3.39 1.01
N ASP A 131 -9.84 -4.41 0.16
CA ASP A 131 -9.15 -5.68 0.50
C ASP A 131 -7.72 -5.75 -0.07
N VAL A 132 -7.10 -4.60 -0.33
CA VAL A 132 -5.75 -4.52 -0.91
C VAL A 132 -4.81 -3.77 0.03
N TYR A 133 -3.69 -4.42 0.34
CA TYR A 133 -2.59 -3.82 1.08
C TYR A 133 -1.65 -3.07 0.14
N TYR A 134 -1.15 -1.94 0.63
CA TYR A 134 -0.22 -1.08 -0.06
C TYR A 134 0.92 -0.70 0.87
N LEU A 135 2.12 -0.67 0.32
CA LEU A 135 3.26 0.00 0.94
C LEU A 135 3.48 1.33 0.21
N ILE A 136 3.53 2.42 0.96
CA ILE A 136 3.86 3.75 0.44
C ILE A 136 5.24 4.09 0.96
N GLU A 137 6.22 4.20 0.06
CA GLU A 137 7.59 4.52 0.45
C GLU A 137 7.67 5.96 0.97
N SER A 138 8.37 6.16 2.09
CA SER A 138 8.31 7.41 2.84
C SER A 138 9.02 8.56 2.13
N VAL A 139 10.08 8.30 1.36
CA VAL A 139 10.86 9.33 0.67
C VAL A 139 10.27 9.58 -0.72
N SER A 140 10.23 8.56 -1.58
CA SER A 140 9.78 8.72 -2.97
C SER A 140 8.26 8.85 -3.14
N LYS A 141 7.48 8.47 -2.11
CA LYS A 141 6.01 8.32 -2.17
C LYS A 141 5.54 7.28 -3.20
N GLN A 142 6.44 6.44 -3.71
CA GLN A 142 6.08 5.34 -4.60
C GLN A 142 5.12 4.38 -3.88
N LYS A 143 4.08 3.96 -4.62
CA LYS A 143 3.07 3.01 -4.15
C LYS A 143 3.40 1.62 -4.65
N TRP A 144 3.47 0.67 -3.72
CA TRP A 144 3.73 -0.74 -3.97
C TRP A 144 2.48 -1.53 -3.62
N ILE A 145 2.07 -2.42 -4.50
CA ILE A 145 0.79 -3.14 -4.42
C ILE A 145 1.06 -4.59 -4.03
N ASP A 146 0.27 -5.12 -3.10
CA ASP A 146 0.28 -6.56 -2.80
C ASP A 146 -0.03 -7.39 -4.05
N GLN A 147 0.88 -8.31 -4.38
CA GLN A 147 0.77 -9.21 -5.53
C GLN A 147 -0.53 -10.03 -5.50
N GLU A 148 -1.01 -10.45 -4.33
CA GLU A 148 -2.23 -11.25 -4.20
C GLU A 148 -3.46 -10.52 -4.76
N ALA A 149 -3.51 -9.20 -4.58
CA ALA A 149 -4.59 -8.38 -5.11
C ALA A 149 -4.59 -8.33 -6.65
N ILE A 150 -3.39 -8.30 -7.25
CA ILE A 150 -3.22 -8.33 -8.72
C ILE A 150 -3.70 -9.69 -9.26
N THR A 151 -3.30 -10.79 -8.61
CA THR A 151 -3.68 -12.14 -9.03
C THR A 151 -5.20 -12.38 -8.91
N ARG A 152 -5.84 -11.93 -7.82
CA ARG A 152 -7.30 -12.04 -7.64
C ARG A 152 -8.07 -11.32 -8.76
N LYS A 153 -7.63 -10.10 -9.12
CA LYS A 153 -8.25 -9.31 -10.20
C LYS A 153 -8.17 -10.02 -11.56
N ASN A 154 -7.03 -10.64 -11.87
CA ASN A 154 -6.84 -11.36 -13.13
C ASN A 154 -7.72 -12.62 -13.23
N LYS A 155 -7.86 -13.38 -12.14
CA LYS A 155 -8.78 -14.54 -12.07
C LYS A 155 -10.24 -14.15 -12.27
N SER A 156 -10.66 -12.99 -11.76
CA SER A 156 -12.02 -12.49 -11.96
C SER A 156 -12.29 -12.04 -13.40
N LYS A 157 -11.29 -11.54 -14.12
CA LYS A 157 -11.43 -11.14 -15.53
C LYS A 157 -11.52 -12.34 -16.47
N ASN A 158 -10.75 -13.39 -16.22
CA ASN A 158 -10.74 -14.59 -17.06
C ASN A 158 -11.96 -15.52 -16.86
N LYS A 159 -12.85 -15.19 -15.92
CA LYS A 159 -14.11 -15.92 -15.67
C LYS A 159 -15.35 -15.25 -16.28
N LYS A 160 -15.19 -14.11 -16.95
CA LYS A 160 -16.22 -13.44 -17.75
C LYS A 160 -15.94 -13.65 -19.22
#